data_AF-S4RJ99-F1
#
_entry.id   AF-S4RJ99-F1
#
_cell.length_a   1.000
_cell.length_b   1.000
_cell.length_c   1.000
_cell.angle_alpha   90.00
_cell.angle_beta   90.00
_cell.angle_gamma   90.00
#
_symmetry.space_group_name_H-M   'P 1'
#
loop_
_entity.id
_entity.type
_entity.pdbx_description
1 polymer ?
#
loop_
_entity_poly.entity_id
_entity_poly.type
_entity_poly.pdbx_seq_one_letter_code
_entity_poly.pdbx_strand_id
1 'polypeptide(L)'
;VQVSSLYIYDSVVLLTTAFHQKLEDRKWHSMASLSCLKRWTKPWNGGHSMLDVIRQGRVWGLTGELQFNELGVNPNLQFEVLGTSYADGGQEKTVRKLGVWDPVNGLNGSLSDSMPGRNIRGVTLKVAVVLVRRGTTL
;
A
#
# COMPACT_ATOMS: atom_id res chain seq x y z
N VAL A 1 14.38 -3.82 2.61
CA VAL A 1 15.41 -2.86 2.16
C VAL A 1 14.97 -2.08 0.92
N GLN A 2 14.46 -2.73 -0.14
CA GLN A 2 14.09 -2.10 -1.41
C GLN A 2 13.06 -0.96 -1.33
N VAL A 3 11.97 -1.14 -0.56
CA VAL A 3 10.90 -0.12 -0.44
C VAL A 3 11.44 1.19 0.14
N SER A 4 12.33 1.11 1.13
CA SER A 4 12.95 2.30 1.73
C SER A 4 13.77 3.08 0.71
N SER A 5 14.51 2.40 -0.18
CA SER A 5 15.34 3.07 -1.19
C SER A 5 14.52 3.87 -2.21
N LEU A 6 13.33 3.38 -2.59
CA LEU A 6 12.44 4.09 -3.52
C LEU A 6 11.89 5.38 -2.89
N TYR A 7 11.45 5.31 -1.62
CA TYR A 7 10.99 6.51 -0.91
C TYR A 7 12.09 7.54 -0.69
N ILE A 8 13.36 7.12 -0.52
CA ILE A 8 14.49 8.06 -0.44
C ILE A 8 14.66 8.83 -1.75
N TYR A 9 14.57 8.16 -2.89
CA TYR A 9 14.64 8.81 -4.20
C TYR A 9 13.54 9.85 -4.36
N ASP A 10 12.29 9.46 -4.12
CA ASP A 10 11.14 10.36 -4.27
C ASP A 10 11.19 11.53 -3.28
N SER A 11 11.71 11.31 -2.07
CA SER A 11 11.93 12.37 -1.07
C SER A 11 12.92 13.43 -1.57
N VAL A 12 14.01 13.02 -2.23
CA VAL A 12 14.99 13.96 -2.81
C VAL A 12 14.38 14.75 -3.96
N VAL A 13 13.58 14.09 -4.81
CA VAL A 13 12.86 14.75 -5.91
C VAL A 13 11.92 15.82 -5.33
N LEU A 14 11.11 15.48 -4.33
CA LEU A 14 10.20 16.41 -3.67
C LEU A 14 10.92 17.62 -3.06
N LEU A 15 12.02 17.38 -2.34
CA LEU A 15 12.83 18.46 -1.75
C LEU A 15 13.44 19.37 -2.81
N THR A 16 13.91 18.79 -3.93
CA THR A 16 14.48 19.57 -5.04
C THR A 16 13.42 20.46 -5.68
N THR A 17 12.21 19.94 -5.89
CA THR A 17 11.07 20.73 -6.38
C THR A 17 10.70 21.84 -5.41
N ALA A 18 10.65 21.57 -4.10
CA ALA A 18 10.36 22.57 -3.08
C ALA A 18 11.41 23.69 -3.04
N PHE A 19 12.70 23.34 -3.15
CA PHE A 19 13.78 24.33 -3.21
C PHE A 19 13.72 25.18 -4.48
N HIS A 20 13.47 24.55 -5.63
CA HIS A 20 13.30 25.25 -6.89
C HIS A 20 12.16 26.27 -6.81
N GLN A 21 10.99 25.86 -6.30
CA GLN A 21 9.85 26.75 -6.11
C GLN A 21 10.16 27.93 -5.17
N LYS A 22 10.86 27.70 -4.05
CA LYS A 22 11.25 28.78 -3.13
C LYS A 22 12.18 29.81 -3.77
N LEU A 23 13.08 29.35 -4.64
CA LEU A 23 14.02 30.21 -5.37
C LEU A 23 13.29 31.03 -6.44
N GLU A 24 12.42 30.40 -7.23
CA GLU A 24 11.58 31.06 -8.24
C GLU A 24 10.66 32.12 -7.61
N ASP A 25 10.02 31.79 -6.49
CA ASP A 25 9.15 32.70 -5.74
C ASP A 25 9.91 33.85 -5.06
N ARG A 26 11.26 33.82 -5.06
CA ARG A 26 12.14 34.75 -4.31
C ARG A 26 11.82 34.79 -2.81
N LYS A 27 11.33 33.68 -2.25
CA LYS A 27 10.98 33.50 -0.83
C LYS A 27 12.00 32.65 -0.09
N TRP A 28 13.22 32.57 -0.62
CA TRP A 28 14.29 31.77 -0.04
C TRP A 28 14.74 32.35 1.30
N HIS A 29 14.82 31.48 2.31
CA HIS A 29 15.47 31.76 3.58
C HIS A 29 16.71 30.86 3.71
N SER A 30 17.88 31.46 3.89
CA SER A 30 19.12 30.72 4.07
C SER A 30 19.07 29.79 5.29
N MET A 31 19.77 28.66 5.18
CA MET A 31 19.97 27.75 6.30
C MET A 31 20.71 28.46 7.44
N ALA A 32 20.33 28.14 8.68
CA ALA A 32 20.96 28.66 9.89
C ALA A 32 21.77 27.56 10.60
N SER A 33 22.92 27.92 11.16
CA SER A 33 23.62 27.05 12.10
C SER A 33 22.85 27.04 13.42
N LEU A 34 22.35 25.87 13.81
CA LEU A 34 21.57 25.69 15.04
C LEU A 34 22.39 24.93 16.09
N SER A 35 22.08 25.16 17.36
CA SER A 35 22.64 24.38 18.48
C SER A 35 21.52 23.59 19.15
N CYS A 36 21.79 22.35 19.53
CA CYS A 36 20.88 21.56 20.37
C CYS A 36 21.20 21.78 21.86
N LEU A 37 20.25 21.47 22.75
CA LEU A 37 20.44 21.35 24.22
C LEU A 37 20.81 22.64 24.97
N LYS A 38 20.81 23.80 24.31
CA LYS A 38 20.98 25.11 24.97
C LYS A 38 19.61 25.72 25.30
N ARG A 39 19.48 26.28 26.51
CA ARG A 39 18.25 26.88 27.05
C ARG A 39 17.65 28.01 26.20
N TRP A 40 18.47 28.71 25.41
CA TRP A 40 18.06 29.87 24.60
C TRP A 40 18.35 29.69 23.12
N THR A 41 17.97 28.54 22.57
CA THR A 41 18.14 28.25 21.15
C THR A 41 17.01 28.85 20.32
N LYS A 42 17.37 29.60 19.28
CA LYS A 42 16.41 30.08 18.28
C LYS A 42 16.22 28.99 17.21
N PRO A 43 14.97 28.70 16.81
CA PRO A 43 14.73 27.78 15.70
C PRO A 43 15.20 28.39 14.38
N TRP A 44 15.23 27.58 13.32
CA TRP A 44 15.45 28.13 11.99
C TRP A 44 14.25 28.99 11.57
N ASN A 45 14.47 30.29 11.40
CA ASN A 45 13.42 31.24 11.04
C ASN A 45 12.68 30.88 9.75
N GLY A 46 13.37 30.25 8.77
CA GLY A 46 12.78 29.81 7.51
C GLY A 46 12.05 28.46 7.59
N GLY A 47 12.12 27.76 8.74
CA GLY A 47 11.66 26.37 8.87
C GLY A 47 10.18 26.19 8.58
N HIS A 48 9.32 27.03 9.14
CA HIS A 48 7.88 26.99 8.88
C HIS A 48 7.56 27.21 7.41
N SER A 49 8.08 28.28 6.82
CA SER A 49 7.87 28.62 5.41
C SER A 49 8.35 27.52 4.47
N MET A 50 9.50 26.88 4.76
CA MET A 50 10.00 25.75 3.98
C MET A 50 9.12 24.51 4.14
N LEU A 51 8.72 24.18 5.37
CA LEU A 51 7.86 23.03 5.67
C LEU A 51 6.51 23.15 4.95
N ASP A 52 5.93 24.35 4.89
CA ASP A 52 4.66 24.59 4.19
C ASP A 52 4.76 24.25 2.69
N VAL A 53 5.86 24.63 2.04
CA VAL A 53 6.08 24.31 0.61
C VAL A 53 6.34 22.83 0.40
N ILE A 54 7.14 22.19 1.26
CA ILE A 54 7.35 20.74 1.18
C ILE A 54 6.03 19.99 1.35
N ARG A 55 5.19 20.41 2.30
CA ARG A 55 3.90 19.77 2.59
C ARG A 55 2.89 19.95 1.46
N GLN A 56 2.90 21.09 0.77
CA GLN A 56 2.07 21.35 -0.40
C GLN A 56 2.63 20.72 -1.68
N GLY A 57 3.88 20.26 -1.66
CA GLY A 57 4.54 19.63 -2.80
C GLY A 57 3.92 18.29 -3.15
N ARG A 58 3.86 18.03 -4.47
CA ARG A 58 3.37 16.78 -5.06
C ARG A 58 4.33 16.39 -6.17
N VAL A 59 4.84 15.16 -6.14
CA VAL A 59 5.74 14.63 -7.16
C VAL A 59 5.34 13.23 -7.59
N TRP A 60 5.58 12.91 -8.86
CA TRP A 60 5.52 11.54 -9.38
C TRP A 60 6.93 10.97 -9.46
N GLY A 61 7.14 9.86 -8.76
CA GLY A 61 8.42 9.17 -8.66
C GLY A 61 8.28 7.66 -8.77
N LEU A 62 9.21 6.93 -8.17
CA LEU A 62 9.31 5.48 -8.27
C LEU A 62 8.27 4.75 -7.41
N THR A 63 7.78 5.39 -6.35
CA THR A 63 6.68 4.85 -5.51
C THR A 63 5.29 5.20 -6.05
N GLY A 64 5.22 5.85 -7.22
CA GLY A 64 4.01 6.46 -7.74
C GLY A 64 3.96 7.93 -7.33
N GLU A 65 2.84 8.35 -6.75
CA GLU A 65 2.66 9.73 -6.34
C GLU A 65 3.04 9.93 -4.86
N LEU A 66 4.00 10.81 -4.59
CA LEU A 66 4.37 11.25 -3.25
C LEU A 66 3.80 12.64 -2.97
N GLN A 67 2.99 12.74 -1.92
CA GLN A 67 2.43 13.98 -1.40
C GLN A 67 2.22 13.87 0.11
N PHE A 68 1.93 14.98 0.77
CA PHE A 68 1.56 15.01 2.18
C PHE A 68 0.18 15.64 2.38
N ASN A 69 -0.66 15.00 3.19
CA ASN A 69 -1.96 15.55 3.57
C ASN A 69 -1.85 16.58 4.71
N GLU A 70 -2.99 17.00 5.24
CA GLU A 70 -3.03 17.98 6.34
C GLU A 70 -2.41 17.50 7.67
N LEU A 71 -2.21 16.19 7.81
CA LEU A 71 -1.56 15.59 8.97
C LEU A 71 -0.06 15.35 8.73
N GLY A 72 0.48 15.71 7.56
CA GLY A 72 1.86 15.45 7.18
C GLY A 72 2.13 13.99 6.84
N VAL A 73 1.09 13.23 6.45
CA VAL A 73 1.18 11.80 6.12
C VAL A 73 1.01 11.62 4.63
N ASN A 74 1.75 10.69 4.02
CA ASN A 74 1.52 10.25 2.64
C ASN A 74 0.28 9.34 2.59
N PRO A 75 -0.84 9.76 1.96
CA PRO A 75 -2.05 8.95 1.89
C PRO A 75 -1.99 7.87 0.81
N ASN A 76 -1.03 7.93 -0.11
CA ASN A 76 -1.00 7.10 -1.30
C ASN A 76 -0.37 5.74 -0.97
N LEU A 77 -1.19 4.69 -1.04
CA LEU A 77 -0.77 3.30 -0.82
C LEU A 77 -1.63 2.38 -1.69
N GLN A 78 -0.99 1.41 -2.34
CA GLN A 78 -1.67 0.40 -3.13
C GLN A 78 -1.00 -0.97 -2.92
N PHE A 79 -1.81 -2.00 -2.73
CA PHE A 79 -1.37 -3.39 -2.65
C PHE A 79 -1.88 -4.18 -3.84
N GLU A 80 -1.05 -5.07 -4.36
CA GLU A 80 -1.48 -6.09 -5.32
C GLU A 80 -1.78 -7.40 -4.59
N VAL A 81 -2.92 -8.01 -4.88
CA VAL A 81 -3.29 -9.30 -4.31
C VAL A 81 -2.96 -10.39 -5.33
N LEU A 82 -2.05 -11.28 -4.96
CA LEU A 82 -1.64 -12.41 -5.79
C LEU A 82 -2.24 -13.71 -5.24
N GLY A 83 -2.72 -14.56 -6.13
CA GLY A 83 -3.27 -15.87 -5.84
C GLY A 83 -2.41 -16.97 -6.45
N THR A 84 -2.27 -18.06 -5.71
CA THR A 84 -1.64 -19.30 -6.19
C THR A 84 -2.72 -20.31 -6.55
N SER A 85 -2.51 -21.08 -7.62
CA SER A 85 -3.34 -22.24 -7.92
C SER A 85 -2.50 -23.51 -7.84
N TYR A 86 -2.97 -24.51 -7.08
CA TYR A 86 -2.41 -25.85 -7.06
C TYR A 86 -3.32 -26.75 -7.90
N ALA A 87 -2.76 -27.44 -8.89
CA ALA A 87 -3.48 -28.46 -9.63
C ALA A 87 -3.10 -29.84 -9.07
N ASP A 88 -4.08 -30.62 -8.62
CA ASP A 88 -3.86 -32.03 -8.28
C ASP A 88 -3.54 -32.81 -9.57
N GLY A 89 -2.45 -33.58 -9.57
CA GLY A 89 -2.09 -34.47 -10.70
C GLY A 89 -0.90 -34.04 -11.57
N GLY A 90 -0.02 -33.16 -11.09
CA GLY A 90 1.29 -32.90 -11.73
C GLY A 90 1.36 -31.68 -12.66
N GLN A 91 0.34 -30.82 -12.66
CA GLN A 91 0.40 -29.52 -13.34
C GLN A 91 1.20 -28.48 -12.53
N GLU A 92 1.86 -27.55 -13.22
CA GLU A 92 2.73 -26.52 -12.63
C GLU A 92 1.96 -25.56 -11.70
N LYS A 93 2.63 -25.14 -10.62
CA LYS A 93 2.13 -24.11 -9.70
C LYS A 93 2.16 -22.77 -10.42
N THR A 94 1.00 -22.11 -10.52
CA THR A 94 0.91 -20.77 -11.15
C THR A 94 0.62 -19.69 -10.10
N VAL A 95 1.15 -18.49 -10.35
CA VAL A 95 0.86 -17.27 -9.57
C VAL A 95 0.18 -16.28 -10.52
N ARG A 96 -0.97 -15.73 -10.12
CA ARG A 96 -1.71 -14.73 -10.88
C ARG A 96 -2.19 -13.60 -10.00
N LYS A 97 -2.33 -12.39 -10.56
CA LYS A 97 -2.94 -11.26 -9.89
C LYS A 97 -4.47 -11.48 -9.80
N LEU A 98 -5.01 -11.39 -8.58
CA LEU A 98 -6.44 -11.51 -8.30
C LEU A 98 -7.13 -10.14 -8.18
N GLY A 99 -6.37 -9.11 -7.81
CA GLY A 99 -6.90 -7.79 -7.63
C GLY A 99 -5.87 -6.80 -7.11
N VAL A 100 -6.36 -5.61 -6.82
CA VAL A 100 -5.63 -4.48 -6.23
C VAL A 100 -6.44 -3.98 -5.05
N TRP A 101 -5.77 -3.57 -3.97
CA TRP A 101 -6.41 -2.93 -2.83
C TRP A 101 -5.78 -1.56 -2.58
N ASP A 102 -6.60 -0.57 -2.28
CA ASP A 102 -6.17 0.73 -1.80
C ASP A 102 -7.12 1.24 -0.69
N PRO A 103 -6.68 2.15 0.19
CA PRO A 103 -7.47 2.58 1.34
C PRO A 103 -8.71 3.42 0.96
N VAL A 104 -8.83 3.88 -0.29
CA VAL A 104 -9.94 4.73 -0.74
C VAL A 104 -11.03 3.89 -1.41
N ASN A 105 -10.66 3.01 -2.33
CA ASN A 105 -11.59 2.20 -3.12
C ASN A 105 -11.78 0.79 -2.54
N GLY A 106 -10.99 0.39 -1.54
CA GLY A 106 -10.99 -0.95 -0.99
C GLY A 106 -10.43 -1.97 -1.99
N LEU A 107 -10.98 -3.19 -1.98
CA LEU A 107 -10.54 -4.26 -2.88
C LEU A 107 -11.21 -4.10 -4.26
N ASN A 108 -10.41 -3.93 -5.29
CA ASN A 108 -10.79 -4.06 -6.69
C ASN A 108 -10.30 -5.39 -7.25
N GLY A 109 -11.22 -6.34 -7.41
CA GLY A 109 -10.95 -7.69 -7.88
C GLY A 109 -11.85 -8.71 -7.19
N SER A 110 -11.72 -9.97 -7.57
CA SER A 110 -12.44 -11.06 -6.90
C SER A 110 -11.45 -12.05 -6.33
N LEU A 111 -11.57 -12.31 -5.04
CA LEU A 111 -10.86 -13.40 -4.36
C LEU A 111 -11.64 -14.71 -4.44
N SER A 112 -12.66 -14.78 -5.30
CA SER A 112 -13.42 -16.01 -5.52
C SER A 112 -12.45 -17.12 -5.87
N ASP A 113 -12.38 -18.10 -4.98
CA ASP A 113 -11.76 -19.38 -5.24
C ASP A 113 -12.61 -20.05 -6.33
N SER A 114 -12.30 -19.74 -7.58
CA SER A 114 -12.63 -20.64 -8.67
C SER A 114 -11.72 -21.85 -8.46
N MET A 115 -12.05 -22.70 -7.49
CA MET A 115 -11.57 -24.07 -7.48
C MET A 115 -11.82 -24.54 -8.92
N PRO A 116 -10.77 -24.77 -9.74
CA PRO A 116 -10.95 -25.05 -11.14
C PRO A 116 -11.75 -26.35 -11.21
N GLY A 117 -13.03 -26.24 -11.51
CA GLY A 117 -13.96 -27.33 -11.69
C GLY A 117 -13.81 -28.51 -10.72
N ARG A 118 -14.22 -28.38 -9.46
CA ARG A 118 -15.18 -29.40 -8.98
C ARG A 118 -16.54 -29.03 -9.56
N ASN A 119 -16.65 -29.18 -10.87
CA ASN A 119 -17.94 -29.31 -11.52
C ASN A 119 -18.53 -30.58 -10.88
N ILE A 120 -19.41 -30.41 -9.88
CA ILE A 120 -20.02 -31.54 -9.17
C ILE A 120 -20.95 -32.33 -10.13
N ARG A 121 -21.06 -31.91 -11.39
CA ARG A 121 -21.59 -32.72 -12.49
C ARG A 121 -20.59 -33.80 -12.86
N GLY A 122 -20.92 -35.04 -12.49
CA GLY A 122 -20.11 -36.23 -12.79
C GLY A 122 -19.21 -36.71 -11.64
N VAL A 123 -19.27 -36.10 -10.46
CA VAL A 123 -18.53 -36.57 -9.28
C VAL A 123 -19.39 -37.59 -8.52
N THR A 124 -18.94 -38.84 -8.45
CA THR A 124 -19.59 -39.87 -7.63
C THR A 124 -19.31 -39.62 -6.16
N LEU A 125 -20.30 -39.09 -5.44
CA LEU A 125 -20.24 -38.98 -3.99
C LEU A 125 -20.63 -40.33 -3.36
N LYS A 126 -19.72 -40.93 -2.59
CA LYS A 126 -20.09 -42.07 -1.74
C LYS A 126 -20.77 -41.53 -0.49
N VAL A 127 -22.10 -41.54 -0.50
CA VAL A 127 -22.92 -41.14 0.64
C VAL A 127 -23.35 -42.40 1.39
N ALA A 128 -22.91 -42.52 2.65
CA ALA A 128 -23.41 -43.56 3.55
C ALA A 128 -24.61 -42.99 4.32
N VAL A 129 -25.75 -43.67 4.24
CA VAL A 129 -26.96 -43.33 5.02
C VAL A 129 -27.25 -44.47 5.99
N VAL A 130 -27.46 -44.13 7.26
CA VAL A 130 -27.86 -45.08 8.30
C VAL A 130 -29.36 -44.92 8.54
N LEU A 131 -30.13 -45.99 8.29
CA LEU A 131 -31.55 -46.06 8.61
C LEU A 131 -31.72 -46.57 10.04
N VAL A 132 -32.23 -45.71 10.93
CA VAL A 132 -32.56 -46.09 12.31
C VAL A 132 -34.06 -46.36 12.40
N ARG A 133 -34.44 -47.61 12.66
CA ARG A 133 -35.83 -47.99 12.95
C ARG A 133 -36.10 -47.73 14.44
N ARG A 134 -36.97 -46.77 14.75
CA ARG A 134 -37.51 -46.63 16.11
C ARG A 134 -38.35 -47.87 16.40
N GLY A 135 -37.85 -48.75 17.25
CA GLY A 135 -38.61 -49.88 17.77
C GLY A 135 -39.74 -49.36 18.65
N THR A 136 -40.99 -49.59 18.26
CA THR A 136 -42.11 -49.60 19.19
C THR A 136 -41.99 -50.89 20.01
N THR A 137 -41.55 -50.75 21.26
CA THR A 137 -41.68 -51.77 22.29
C THR A 137 -43.17 -52.04 22.51
N LEU A 138 -43.64 -53.27 22.25
CA LEU A 138 -44.84 -53.85 22.85
C LEU A 138 -44.47 -54.41 24.22
#